data_AF-A0A1C5W1R1-F1
#
_entry.id   AF-A0A1C5W1R1-F1
#
_cell.length_a   1.000
_cell.length_b   1.000
_cell.length_c   1.000
_cell.angle_alpha   90.00
_cell.angle_beta   90.00
_cell.angle_gamma   90.00
#
_symmetry.space_group_name_H-M   'P 1'
#
loop_
_entity.id
_entity.type
_entity.pdbx_description
1 polymer ?
#
loop_
_entity_poly.entity_id
_entity_poly.type
_entity_poly.pdbx_seq_one_letter_code
_entity_poly.pdbx_strand_id
1 'polypeptide(L)'
;MQFRRNRKTGGTVSLQEALESDGDSALTLADVLQDSFCMEDTCETQDDIRRMRQLLDGLPARERQIILLRYGLSGQPPLTQLETAKLLDISRSYVSRLETHALELLRQRWDVPSTKTAQR
;
A
#
# COMPACT_ATOMS: atom_id res chain seq x y z
N MET A 1 51.46 -10.69 -10.92
CA MET A 1 50.13 -10.04 -10.97
C MET A 1 49.50 -10.38 -12.32
N GLN A 2 48.29 -10.90 -12.50
CA GLN A 2 47.15 -11.20 -11.64
C GLN A 2 46.45 -12.44 -12.21
N PHE A 3 46.45 -13.56 -11.50
CA PHE A 3 45.58 -14.70 -11.84
C PHE A 3 44.99 -15.26 -10.56
N ARG A 4 44.22 -14.42 -9.87
CA ARG A 4 43.36 -14.82 -8.76
C ARG A 4 42.09 -13.99 -8.75
N ARG A 5 41.10 -14.44 -9.52
CA ARG A 5 39.65 -14.42 -9.19
C ARG A 5 38.85 -14.64 -10.46
N ASN A 6 38.41 -15.87 -10.69
CA ASN A 6 37.22 -16.10 -11.52
C ASN A 6 36.51 -17.38 -11.08
N ARG A 7 36.03 -17.38 -9.83
CA ARG A 7 35.22 -18.49 -9.30
C ARG A 7 33.96 -18.01 -8.56
N LYS A 8 33.40 -16.84 -8.91
CA LYS A 8 32.15 -16.32 -8.33
C LYS A 8 31.36 -15.39 -9.28
N THR A 9 31.19 -15.74 -10.56
CA THR A 9 30.47 -14.92 -11.56
C THR A 9 29.53 -15.75 -12.43
N GLY A 10 28.96 -16.83 -11.91
CA GLY A 10 27.98 -17.66 -12.65
C GLY A 10 26.57 -17.07 -12.72
N GLY A 11 26.36 -15.80 -12.35
CA GLY A 11 25.02 -15.22 -12.24
C GLY A 11 24.93 -13.70 -12.38
N THR A 12 25.96 -13.04 -12.89
CA THR A 12 25.96 -11.59 -13.12
C THR A 12 26.30 -11.31 -14.57
N VAL A 13 25.39 -10.66 -15.29
CA VAL A 13 25.53 -10.26 -16.70
C VAL A 13 25.55 -8.73 -16.80
N SER A 14 26.14 -8.21 -17.88
CA SER A 14 26.21 -6.76 -18.09
C SER A 14 24.88 -6.26 -18.65
N LEU A 15 24.37 -5.14 -18.15
CA LEU A 15 23.17 -4.49 -18.70
C LEU A 15 23.41 -3.95 -20.11
N GLN A 16 24.67 -3.62 -20.44
CA GLN A 16 25.09 -3.14 -21.76
C GLN A 16 25.41 -4.27 -22.73
N GLU A 17 25.15 -5.53 -22.38
CA GLU A 17 25.31 -6.67 -23.28
C GLU A 17 24.25 -6.60 -24.38
N ALA A 18 24.69 -6.65 -25.64
CA ALA A 18 23.83 -6.68 -26.81
C ALA A 18 23.16 -8.06 -26.96
N LEU A 19 21.86 -8.08 -27.23
CA LEU A 19 21.07 -9.30 -27.41
C LEU A 19 21.25 -9.92 -28.80
N GLU A 20 21.60 -9.09 -29.79
CA GLU A 20 21.83 -9.49 -31.18
C GLU A 20 23.20 -9.00 -31.65
N SER A 21 23.87 -9.78 -32.52
CA SER A 21 25.25 -9.52 -32.94
C SER A 21 25.37 -8.78 -34.28
N ASP A 22 24.27 -8.44 -34.95
CA ASP A 22 24.33 -7.95 -36.34
C ASP A 22 23.43 -6.71 -36.55
N GLY A 23 24.03 -5.53 -36.36
CA GLY A 23 23.42 -4.24 -36.63
C GLY A 23 23.94 -3.12 -35.73
N ASP A 24 24.14 -1.92 -36.29
CA ASP A 24 24.60 -0.71 -35.56
C ASP A 24 23.61 -0.22 -34.46
N SER A 25 22.51 -0.94 -34.23
CA SER A 25 21.46 -0.62 -33.24
C SER A 25 21.00 -1.87 -32.47
N ALA A 26 21.93 -2.74 -32.09
CA ALA A 26 21.62 -3.92 -31.30
C ALA A 26 21.00 -3.54 -29.95
N LEU A 27 19.84 -4.11 -29.63
CA LEU A 27 19.15 -3.93 -28.34
C LEU A 27 20.04 -4.45 -27.21
N THR A 28 20.16 -3.67 -26.14
CA THR A 28 20.86 -4.11 -24.94
C THR A 28 19.91 -4.79 -23.97
N LEU A 29 20.46 -5.56 -23.02
CA LEU A 29 19.68 -6.15 -21.93
C LEU A 29 18.91 -5.07 -21.15
N ALA A 30 19.49 -3.87 -20.98
CA ALA A 30 18.83 -2.74 -20.33
C ALA A 30 17.56 -2.27 -21.05
N ASP A 31 17.50 -2.37 -22.38
CA ASP A 31 16.38 -1.87 -23.18
C ASP A 31 15.14 -2.77 -23.10
N VAL A 32 15.34 -4.05 -22.74
CA VAL A 32 14.27 -5.06 -22.65
C VAL A 32 13.80 -5.27 -21.21
N LEU A 33 14.59 -4.85 -20.22
CA LEU A 33 14.21 -4.95 -18.82
C LEU A 33 13.06 -4.00 -18.51
N GLN A 34 11.90 -4.59 -18.28
CA GLN A 34 10.71 -3.86 -17.85
C GLN A 34 10.85 -3.47 -16.37
N ASP A 35 10.59 -2.19 -16.07
CA ASP A 35 10.39 -1.75 -14.69
C ASP A 35 9.07 -2.32 -14.16
N SER A 36 9.07 -2.79 -12.90
CA SER A 36 7.84 -3.21 -12.22
C SER A 36 6.94 -2.03 -11.85
N PHE A 37 7.39 -0.80 -12.05
CA PHE A 37 6.62 0.40 -11.85
C PHE A 37 5.40 0.49 -12.79
N CYS A 38 4.20 0.45 -12.21
CA CYS A 38 2.94 0.75 -12.88
C CYS A 38 2.35 2.06 -12.35
N MET A 39 2.26 3.07 -13.22
CA MET A 39 1.67 4.37 -12.89
C MET A 39 0.17 4.24 -12.55
N GLU A 40 -0.54 3.36 -13.25
CA GLU A 40 -1.98 3.13 -13.08
C GLU A 40 -2.29 2.60 -11.68
N ASP A 41 -1.60 1.52 -11.25
CA ASP A 41 -1.71 0.96 -9.90
C ASP A 41 -1.45 2.01 -8.81
N THR A 42 -0.47 2.88 -9.05
CA THR A 42 -0.12 3.96 -8.12
C THR A 42 -1.26 4.98 -8.01
N CYS A 43 -1.89 5.33 -9.14
CA CYS A 43 -3.01 6.26 -9.18
C CYS A 43 -4.25 5.67 -8.50
N GLU A 44 -4.59 4.41 -8.80
CA GLU A 44 -5.71 3.69 -8.18
C GLU A 44 -5.53 3.61 -6.66
N THR A 45 -4.32 3.25 -6.20
CA THR A 45 -4.00 3.22 -4.76
C THR A 45 -4.20 4.58 -4.10
N GLN A 46 -3.81 5.68 -4.76
CA GLN A 46 -4.01 7.03 -4.23
C GLN A 46 -5.48 7.40 -4.14
N ASP A 47 -6.29 7.00 -5.11
CA ASP A 47 -7.73 7.24 -5.13
C ASP A 47 -8.45 6.44 -4.03
N ASP A 48 -8.06 5.19 -3.84
CA ASP A 48 -8.54 4.35 -2.74
C ASP A 48 -8.19 4.93 -1.38
N ILE A 49 -6.96 5.44 -1.19
CA ILE A 49 -6.55 6.13 0.04
C ILE A 49 -7.40 7.39 0.27
N ARG A 50 -7.64 8.18 -0.77
CA ARG A 50 -8.49 9.40 -0.68
C ARG A 50 -9.91 9.05 -0.28
N ARG A 51 -10.49 8.02 -0.91
CA ARG A 51 -11.82 7.52 -0.60
C ARG A 51 -11.92 6.98 0.83
N MET A 52 -10.94 6.19 1.27
CA MET A 52 -10.88 5.66 2.64
C MET A 52 -10.88 6.79 3.68
N ARG A 53 -10.09 7.85 3.46
CA ARG A 53 -10.07 9.02 4.36
C ARG A 53 -11.43 9.69 4.49
N GLN A 54 -12.13 9.89 3.37
CA GLN A 54 -13.48 10.45 3.38
C GLN A 54 -14.47 9.58 4.17
N LEU A 55 -14.37 8.26 4.03
CA LEU A 55 -15.23 7.33 4.76
C LEU A 55 -14.95 7.35 6.27
N LEU A 56 -13.68 7.43 6.67
CA LEU A 56 -13.27 7.55 8.07
C LEU A 56 -13.82 8.83 8.70
N ASP A 57 -13.84 9.95 7.98
CA ASP A 57 -14.42 11.21 8.46
C ASP A 57 -15.93 11.15 8.65
N GLY A 58 -16.61 10.26 7.93
CA GLY A 58 -18.04 10.01 8.10
C GLY A 58 -18.37 9.06 9.26
N LEU A 59 -17.39 8.47 9.95
CA LEU A 59 -17.65 7.60 11.10
C LEU A 59 -18.00 8.42 12.37
N PRO A 60 -18.81 7.85 13.28
CA PRO A 60 -18.98 8.41 14.61
C PRO A 60 -17.63 8.66 15.30
N ALA A 61 -17.49 9.79 16.00
CA ALA A 61 -16.20 10.24 16.53
C ALA A 61 -15.48 9.18 17.38
N ARG A 62 -16.22 8.43 18.20
CA ARG A 62 -15.67 7.36 19.05
C ARG A 62 -15.15 6.17 18.23
N GLU A 63 -15.88 5.77 17.21
CA GLU A 63 -15.51 4.68 16.30
C GLU A 63 -14.32 5.07 15.44
N ARG A 64 -14.32 6.28 14.88
CA ARG A 64 -13.18 6.85 14.17
C ARG A 64 -11.93 6.81 15.02
N GLN A 65 -12.00 7.26 16.28
CA GLN A 65 -10.87 7.22 17.21
C GLN A 65 -10.35 5.79 17.43
N ILE A 66 -11.25 4.80 17.61
CA ILE A 66 -10.86 3.40 17.76
C ILE A 66 -10.15 2.89 16.50
N ILE A 67 -10.69 3.15 15.31
CA ILE A 67 -10.08 2.72 14.04
C ILE A 67 -8.71 3.37 13.83
N LEU A 68 -8.57 4.68 14.08
CA LEU A 68 -7.27 5.36 13.96
C LEU A 68 -6.19 4.74 14.85
N LEU A 69 -6.54 4.38 16.10
CA LEU A 69 -5.64 3.74 17.05
C LEU A 69 -5.33 2.28 16.68
N ARG A 70 -6.36 1.50 16.30
CA ARG A 70 -6.22 0.07 16.00
C ARG A 70 -5.36 -0.20 14.78
N TYR A 71 -5.39 0.69 13.79
CA TYR A 71 -4.72 0.53 12.50
C TYR A 71 -3.56 1.51 12.28
N GLY A 72 -3.24 2.37 13.25
CA GLY A 72 -2.10 3.28 13.17
C GLY A 72 -2.23 4.40 12.13
N LEU A 73 -3.46 4.76 11.77
CA LEU A 73 -3.76 5.70 10.67
C LEU A 73 -3.47 7.17 11.01
N SER A 74 -3.07 7.45 12.26
CA SER A 74 -2.67 8.78 12.73
C SER A 74 -1.17 8.93 12.95
N GLY A 75 -0.34 8.10 12.30
CA GLY A 75 1.12 8.15 12.41
C GLY A 75 1.70 7.53 13.69
N GLN A 76 0.87 6.85 14.47
CA GLN A 76 1.28 6.05 15.62
C GLN A 76 1.26 4.58 15.24
N PRO A 77 2.04 3.70 15.90
CA PRO A 77 1.95 2.28 15.67
C PRO A 77 0.54 1.76 16.01
N PRO A 78 0.04 0.73 15.31
CA PRO A 78 -1.26 0.15 15.59
C PRO A 78 -1.30 -0.45 17.00
N LEU A 79 -2.37 -0.16 17.73
CA LEU A 79 -2.62 -0.68 19.08
C LEU A 79 -3.54 -1.90 19.04
N THR A 80 -3.33 -2.84 19.96
CA THR A 80 -4.28 -3.94 20.19
C THR A 80 -5.61 -3.42 20.78
N GLN A 81 -6.66 -4.24 20.73
CA GLN A 81 -7.93 -3.91 21.39
C GLN A 81 -7.76 -3.66 22.89
N LEU A 82 -6.88 -4.42 23.56
CA LEU A 82 -6.62 -4.29 24.99
C LEU A 82 -5.88 -2.98 25.30
N GLU A 83 -4.90 -2.60 24.49
CA GLU A 83 -4.19 -1.33 24.65
C GLU A 83 -5.09 -0.14 24.35
N THR A 84 -5.90 -0.22 23.30
CA THR A 84 -6.91 0.79 22.96
C THR A 84 -7.93 0.95 24.10
N ALA A 85 -8.36 -0.17 24.69
CA ALA A 85 -9.28 -0.18 25.82
C ALA A 85 -8.69 0.52 27.06
N LYS A 86 -7.42 0.23 27.38
CA LYS A 86 -6.69 0.91 28.46
C LYS A 86 -6.54 2.40 28.20
N LEU A 87 -6.23 2.80 26.97
CA LEU A 87 -6.06 4.21 26.59
C LEU A 87 -7.37 5.00 26.69
N LEU A 88 -8.49 4.38 26.29
CA LEU A 88 -9.81 5.02 26.21
C LEU A 88 -10.67 4.81 27.47
N ASP A 89 -10.11 4.20 28.50
CA ASP A 89 -10.76 3.84 29.77
C ASP A 89 -12.12 3.14 29.59
N ILE A 90 -12.14 2.10 28.76
CA ILE A 90 -13.33 1.28 28.50
C ILE A 90 -12.97 -0.20 28.45
N SER A 91 -13.97 -1.08 28.47
CA SER A 91 -13.71 -2.51 28.37
C SER A 91 -13.23 -2.92 26.97
N ARG A 92 -12.33 -3.92 26.93
CA ARG A 92 -11.89 -4.56 25.66
C ARG A 92 -13.09 -5.01 24.81
N SER A 93 -14.10 -5.60 25.43
CA SER A 93 -15.31 -6.05 24.72
C SER A 93 -16.10 -4.88 24.13
N TYR A 94 -16.08 -3.70 24.75
CA TYR A 94 -16.70 -2.52 24.18
C TYR A 94 -15.92 -1.98 22.98
N VAL A 95 -14.59 -1.94 23.05
CA VAL A 95 -13.74 -1.63 21.89
C VAL A 95 -14.04 -2.58 20.73
N SER A 96 -14.10 -3.89 20.99
CA SER A 96 -14.41 -4.89 19.97
C SER A 96 -15.76 -4.64 19.28
N ARG A 97 -16.82 -4.34 20.06
CA ARG A 97 -18.14 -4.03 19.48
C ARG A 97 -18.12 -2.78 18.59
N LEU A 98 -17.46 -1.71 19.05
CA LEU A 98 -17.34 -0.47 18.28
C LEU A 98 -16.48 -0.66 17.02
N GLU A 99 -15.39 -1.44 17.11
CA GLU A 99 -14.55 -1.78 15.95
C GLU A 99 -15.35 -2.56 14.90
N THR A 100 -16.09 -3.60 15.31
CA THR A 100 -16.95 -4.37 14.40
C THR A 100 -18.00 -3.50 13.73
N HIS A 101 -18.68 -2.63 14.51
CA HIS A 101 -19.69 -1.73 13.96
C HIS A 101 -19.09 -0.71 12.98
N ALA A 102 -17.93 -0.14 13.31
CA ALA A 102 -17.22 0.78 12.43
C ALA A 102 -16.81 0.11 11.11
N LEU A 103 -16.28 -1.12 11.17
CA LEU A 103 -15.90 -1.88 9.98
C LEU A 103 -17.11 -2.22 9.10
N GLU A 104 -18.25 -2.53 9.71
CA GLU A 104 -19.50 -2.76 8.99
C GLU A 104 -19.97 -1.49 8.26
N LEU A 105 -19.95 -0.33 8.94
CA LEU A 105 -20.27 0.96 8.33
C LEU A 105 -19.33 1.30 7.17
N LEU A 106 -18.03 1.08 7.34
CA LEU A 106 -17.04 1.30 6.28
C LEU A 106 -17.30 0.39 5.09
N ARG A 107 -17.57 -0.90 5.31
CA ARG A 107 -17.89 -1.86 4.25
C ARG A 107 -19.14 -1.43 3.47
N GLN A 108 -20.23 -1.13 4.17
CA GLN A 108 -21.48 -0.71 3.54
C GLN A 108 -21.30 0.52 2.65
N ARG A 109 -20.46 1.48 3.07
CA ARG A 109 -20.19 2.70 2.31
C ARG A 109 -19.13 2.53 1.21
N TRP A 110 -18.27 1.52 1.32
CA TRP A 110 -17.29 1.17 0.30
C TRP A 110 -17.95 0.54 -0.94
N ASP A 111 -18.99 -0.28 -0.73
CA ASP A 111 -19.68 -0.96 -1.83
C ASP A 111 -20.61 -0.04 -2.62
N VAL A 112 -20.90 1.17 -2.12
CA VAL A 112 -21.70 2.17 -2.85
C VAL A 112 -20.80 2.86 -3.88
N PRO A 113 -21.06 2.78 -5.19
CA PRO A 113 -20.26 3.46 -6.19
C PRO A 113 -20.26 4.96 -5.89
N SER A 114 -19.07 5.57 -5.84
CA SER A 114 -18.98 7.03 -5.80
C SER A 114 -19.70 7.54 -7.05
N THR A 115 -20.84 8.19 -6.85
CA THR A 115 -21.55 8.87 -7.93
C THR A 115 -20.57 9.89 -8.49
N LYS A 116 -20.00 9.57 -9.66
CA LYS A 116 -19.05 10.42 -10.37
C LYS A 116 -19.63 11.82 -10.39
N THR A 117 -19.07 12.71 -9.59
CA THR A 117 -19.25 14.14 -9.81
C THR A 117 -18.40 14.41 -11.04
N ALA A 118 -19.02 14.29 -12.21
CA ALA A 118 -18.49 14.82 -13.45
C ALA A 118 -18.27 16.32 -13.23
N GLN A 119 -17.03 16.71 -12.95
CA GLN A 119 -16.63 18.11 -13.03
C GLN A 119 -15.70 18.28 -14.23
N ARG A 120 -16.14 19.23 -15.04
CA ARG A 120 -15.56 19.73 -16.29
C ARG A 120 -14.17 20.31 -16.09
#